data_AF-A0AA39ICB3-F1
#
_entry.id   AF-A0AA39ICB3-F1
#
_cell.length_a   1.000
_cell.length_b   1.000
_cell.length_c   1.000
_cell.angle_alpha   90.00
_cell.angle_beta   90.00
_cell.angle_gamma   90.00
#
_symmetry.space_group_name_H-M   'P 1'
#
loop_
_entity.id
_entity.type
_entity.pdbx_description
1 polymer ?
#
loop_
_entity_poly.entity_id
_entity_poly.type
_entity_poly.pdbx_seq_one_letter_code
_entity_poly.pdbx_strand_id
1 'polypeptide(L)' 'VLTQWTAHYLAFRRLLDLCQSLVVLIAEDDMAKATLQERKLVTGDAKSWHKAEEMLAIMRDPAFWHALAW' A
#
# COMPACT_ATOMS: atom_id res chain seq x y z
N VAL A 1 -11.96 21.51 -15.40
CA VAL A 1 -11.18 21.67 -14.16
C VAL A 1 -11.44 20.45 -13.30
N LEU A 2 -10.41 19.65 -13.00
CA LEU A 2 -10.51 18.60 -12.00
C LEU A 2 -10.79 19.28 -10.67
N THR A 3 -11.98 19.06 -10.12
CA THR A 3 -12.30 19.53 -8.77
C THR A 3 -11.54 18.67 -7.77
N GLN A 4 -11.30 19.20 -6.57
CA GLN A 4 -10.68 18.44 -5.49
C GLN A 4 -11.39 17.08 -5.29
N TRP A 5 -12.71 17.04 -5.40
CA TRP A 5 -13.54 15.83 -5.32
C TRP A 5 -13.26 14.82 -6.43
N THR A 6 -13.09 15.27 -7.68
CA THR A 6 -12.78 14.35 -8.79
C THR A 6 -11.34 13.82 -8.69
N ALA A 7 -10.41 14.61 -8.15
CA ALA A 7 -9.05 14.15 -7.88
C ALA A 7 -9.01 13.05 -6.82
N HIS A 8 -9.72 13.23 -5.69
CA HIS A 8 -9.82 12.21 -4.64
C HIS A 8 -10.50 10.93 -5.13
N TYR A 9 -11.62 11.07 -5.86
CA TYR A 9 -12.31 9.92 -6.44
C TYR A 9 -11.41 9.11 -7.39
N LEU A 10 -10.70 9.77 -8.30
CA LEU A 10 -9.78 9.09 -9.22
C LEU A 10 -8.60 8.44 -8.51
N ALA A 11 -8.09 9.06 -7.44
CA ALA A 11 -7.01 8.48 -6.65
C ALA A 11 -7.47 7.17 -5.98
N PHE A 12 -8.63 7.17 -5.32
CA PHE A 12 -9.17 5.96 -4.69
C PHE A 12 -9.53 4.88 -5.69
N ARG A 13 -10.11 5.26 -6.84
CA ARG A 13 -10.40 4.30 -7.92
C ARG A 13 -9.14 3.61 -8.43
N ARG A 14 -8.07 4.38 -8.72
CA ARG A 14 -6.77 3.82 -9.13
C ARG A 14 -6.16 2.94 -8.04
N LEU A 15 -6.34 3.31 -6.77
CA LEU A 15 -5.86 2.52 -5.65
C LEU A 15 -6.57 1.16 -5.58
N LEU A 16 -7.89 1.11 -5.84
CA LEU A 16 -8.65 -0.13 -5.95
C LEU A 16 -8.20 -0.97 -7.16
N ASP A 17 -7.99 -0.34 -8.32
CA ASP A 17 -7.50 -1.03 -9.53
C ASP A 17 -6.13 -1.69 -9.28
N LEU A 18 -5.31 -1.12 -8.39
CA LEU A 18 -3.99 -1.63 -8.02
C LEU A 18 -3.99 -2.56 -6.80
N CYS A 19 -5.13 -2.78 -6.14
CA CYS A 19 -5.20 -3.51 -4.86
C CYS A 19 -4.54 -4.89 -4.96
N GLN A 20 -4.88 -5.69 -5.96
CA GLN A 20 -4.30 -7.03 -6.12
C GLN A 20 -2.78 -6.98 -6.34
N SER A 21 -2.29 -6.06 -7.17
CA SER A 21 -0.85 -5.88 -7.41
C SER A 21 -0.12 -5.45 -6.14
N LEU A 22 -0.71 -4.55 -5.35
CA LEU A 22 -0.15 -4.13 -4.07
C LEU A 22 -0.08 -5.29 -3.08
N VAL A 23 -1.14 -6.09 -2.96
CA VAL A 23 -1.15 -7.28 -2.09
C VAL A 23 -0.04 -8.27 -2.46
N VAL A 24 0.18 -8.51 -3.76
CA VAL A 24 1.27 -9.37 -4.24
C VAL A 24 2.63 -8.80 -3.87
N LEU A 25 2.88 -7.51 -4.12
CA LEU A 25 4.14 -6.86 -3.78
C LEU A 25 4.43 -6.90 -2.27
N ILE A 26 3.40 -6.72 -1.44
CA ILE A 26 3.53 -6.82 0.02
C ILE A 26 3.94 -8.24 0.42
N ALA A 27 3.32 -9.26 -0.17
CA ALA A 27 3.67 -10.66 0.10
C ALA A 27 5.12 -10.99 -0.34
N GLU A 28 5.55 -10.48 -1.49
CA GLU A 28 6.94 -10.63 -1.96
C GLU A 28 7.95 -9.98 -1.00
N ASP A 29 7.64 -8.77 -0.51
CA ASP A 29 8.50 -8.06 0.46
C ASP A 29 8.56 -8.77 1.82
N ASP A 30 7.45 -9.37 2.26
CA ASP A 30 7.39 -10.20 3.47
C ASP A 30 8.22 -11.48 3.34
N MET A 31 8.20 -12.11 2.16
CA MET A 31 9.09 -13.24 1.86
C MET A 31 10.56 -12.83 1.85
N ALA A 32 10.89 -11.67 1.28
CA ALA A 32 12.25 -11.15 1.29
C ALA A 32 12.74 -10.93 2.73
N LYS A 33 11.90 -10.33 3.59
CA LYS A 33 12.18 -10.15 5.03
C LYS A 33 12.44 -11.48 5.73
N ALA A 34 11.60 -12.49 5.49
CA ALA A 34 11.72 -13.81 6.13
C ALA A 34 12.99 -14.57 5.70
N THR A 35 13.45 -14.35 4.46
CA THR A 35 14.63 -14.99 3.88
C THR A 35 15.91 -14.16 4.03
N LEU A 36 15.86 -13.06 4.79
CA LEU A 36 16.97 -12.11 4.95
C LEU A 36 17.48 -11.54 3.60
N GLN A 37 16.61 -11.50 2.59
CA GLN A 37 16.86 -10.82 1.33
C GLN A 37 16.53 -9.33 1.43
N GLU A 38 17.03 -8.57 0.46
CA GLU A 38 16.78 -7.14 0.38
C GLU A 38 15.28 -6.85 0.12
N ARG A 39 14.68 -6.08 1.03
CA ARG A 39 13.32 -5.58 0.91
C ARG A 39 13.29 -4.43 -0.10
N LYS A 40 12.22 -4.35 -0.90
CA LYS A 40 12.05 -3.29 -1.92
C LYS A 40 11.04 -2.24 -1.52
N LEU A 41 10.09 -2.57 -0.64
CA LEU A 41 9.04 -1.65 -0.19
C LEU A 41 9.46 -0.84 1.03
N VAL A 42 10.22 -1.44 1.95
CA VAL A 42 10.72 -0.78 3.16
C VAL A 42 12.19 -0.48 2.99
N THR A 43 12.49 0.75 2.58
CA THR A 43 13.85 1.23 2.28
C THR A 43 14.11 2.60 2.90
N GLY A 44 15.37 3.04 2.94
CA GLY A 44 15.76 4.36 3.43
C GLY A 44 16.02 4.41 4.95
N ASP A 45 15.74 5.56 5.56
CA ASP A 45 16.01 5.84 6.97
C ASP A 45 14.92 5.32 7.92
N ALA A 46 15.19 5.37 9.23
CA ALA A 46 14.26 4.87 10.26
C ALA A 46 12.87 5.53 10.19
N LYS A 47 12.79 6.81 9.79
CA LYS A 47 11.52 7.52 9.63
C LYS A 47 10.73 6.96 8.45
N SER A 48 11.40 6.75 7.32
CA SER A 48 10.82 6.15 6.11
C SER A 48 10.33 4.73 6.38
N TRP A 49 11.11 3.96 7.16
CA TRP A 49 10.71 2.62 7.58
C TRP A 49 9.45 2.62 8.43
N HIS A 50 9.38 3.50 9.43
CA HIS A 50 8.19 3.60 10.27
C HIS A 50 6.95 3.95 9.44
N LYS A 51 7.08 4.93 8.53
CA LYS A 51 5.99 5.33 7.63
C LYS A 51 5.56 4.18 6.72
N ALA A 52 6.52 3.43 6.17
CA ALA A 52 6.23 2.30 5.30
C ALA A 52 5.49 1.19 6.07
N GLU A 53 5.92 0.85 7.29
CA GLU A 53 5.25 -0.16 8.11
C GLU A 53 3.83 0.28 8.51
N GLU A 54 3.59 1.56 8.81
CA GLU A 54 2.23 2.09 9.01
C GLU A 54 1.35 1.90 7.77
N MET A 55 1.88 2.20 6.59
CA MET A 55 1.15 2.03 5.33
C MET A 55 0.86 0.55 5.03
N LEU A 56 1.84 -0.32 5.24
CA LEU A 56 1.68 -1.76 5.07
C LEU A 56 0.63 -2.32 6.03
N ALA A 57 0.56 -1.83 7.27
CA ALA A 57 -0.48 -2.23 8.22
C ALA A 57 -1.88 -1.90 7.71
N ILE A 58 -2.09 -0.70 7.14
CA ILE A 58 -3.36 -0.30 6.53
C ILE A 58 -3.68 -1.17 5.31
N MET A 59 -2.70 -1.37 4.42
CA MET A 59 -2.91 -2.15 3.19
C MET A 59 -3.12 -3.65 3.43
N ARG A 60 -2.70 -4.17 4.60
CA ARG A 60 -2.96 -5.56 5.02
C ARG A 60 -4.36 -5.75 5.60
N ASP A 61 -5.05 -4.67 5.98
CA ASP A 61 -6.39 -4.74 6.55
C ASP A 61 -7.44 -4.92 5.44
N PRO A 62 -8.15 -6.07 5.35
CA PRO A 62 -9.21 -6.25 4.37
C PRO A 62 -10.38 -5.28 4.55
N ALA A 63 -10.64 -4.82 5.78
CA ALA A 63 -11.72 -3.88 6.08
C ALA A 63 -11.47 -2.51 5.44
N PHE A 64 -10.20 -2.07 5.38
CA PHE A 64 -9.81 -0.84 4.68
C PHE A 64 -10.23 -0.89 3.20
N TRP A 65 -9.90 -1.97 2.50
CA TRP A 65 -10.25 -2.13 1.09
C TRP A 65 -11.75 -2.22 0.86
N HIS A 66 -12.47 -2.91 1.76
CA HIS A 66 -13.92 -2.99 1.68
C HIS A 66 -14.58 -1.62 1.88
N ALA A 67 -14.11 -0.84 2.85
CA ALA A 67 -14.59 0.52 3.11
C ALA A 67 -14.28 1.50 1.97
N LEU A 68 -13.23 1.24 1.17
CA LEU A 68 -12.87 2.07 0.02
C LEU A 68 -13.69 1.76 -1.24
N ALA A 69 -14.21 0.54 -1.36
CA ALA A 69 -14.97 0.08 -2.51
C ALA A 69 -16.46 0.50 -2.49
N TRP A 70 -16.94 1.01 -1.35
CA TRP A 70 -18.33 1.44 -1.11
C TRP A 70 -18.40 2.97 -0.96
#